data_AF-A0A9Q9YBQ5-F1
#
_entry.id   AF-A0A9Q9YBQ5-F1
#
_cell.length_a   1.000
_cell.length_b   1.000
_cell.length_c   1.000
_cell.angle_alpha   90.00
_cell.angle_beta   90.00
_cell.angle_gamma   90.00
#
_symmetry.space_group_name_H-M   'P 1'
#
loop_
_entity.id
_entity.type
_entity.pdbx_description
1 polymer ?
#
loop_
_entity_poly.entity_id
_entity_poly.type
_entity_poly.pdbx_seq_one_letter_code
_entity_poly.pdbx_strand_id
1 'polypeptide(L)'
;MPQTADPITHGEDVNTWLRGMTDSLTPKTFELLLFLIIILILRRFLTQDSSQNNNHEELVKITSSLSYAFTTQMKLSDKHITHLQEELTRAQHRIDKLEVKVQDQLKAPNEREQETTEQVKKLQAALAAAQLDQQHATAAQRDLVNRLQYAEQLLEKTKNDIRDKNSEISALKDHLERYRTETDNLTQQLDDTNDELYMVRKELQYAYELAYDERSEGPQPKSSPAFATQPFPANESKPPIQDFRAAHGMTIKDLNKLSENISRFNPNSTEDHDIQAYLQDIEFHLEMRPHVTDRDRLYILRATSSPEVRNFLDRQPSQTKSNYQRLREVLIKEFTDPESEHGLLTALETKQGRQETPQAYYNRLRQAYFGAHNKPDLEEDVNFKSLFLKNLHPGVSHHLGVMACSHSMTIQQLRDLTQKAYNKQKMAS
;
A
#
# COMPACT_ATOMS: atom_id res chain seq x y z
N MET A 1 82.60 11.82 64.67
CA MET A 1 83.40 11.84 65.91
C MET A 1 84.05 13.21 66.06
N PRO A 2 83.57 14.03 66.99
CA PRO A 2 84.44 14.86 67.81
C PRO A 2 84.43 14.36 69.25
N GLN A 3 85.57 14.45 69.92
CA GLN A 3 85.78 14.11 71.32
C GLN A 3 84.97 15.07 72.22
N THR A 4 84.24 14.53 73.20
CA THR A 4 83.79 15.29 74.36
C THR A 4 84.03 14.47 75.63
N ALA A 5 84.65 15.15 76.60
CA ALA A 5 85.26 14.63 77.81
C ALA A 5 84.27 13.98 78.79
N ASP A 6 84.81 13.10 79.65
CA ASP A 6 84.13 12.49 80.79
C ASP A 6 83.46 13.56 81.69
N PRO A 7 82.14 13.49 81.95
CA PRO A 7 81.43 14.53 82.70
C PRO A 7 81.24 14.17 84.19
N ILE A 8 82.13 13.36 84.78
CA ILE A 8 81.94 12.80 86.15
C ILE A 8 82.85 13.49 87.19
N THR A 9 83.16 14.78 87.03
CA THR A 9 83.95 15.52 88.03
C THR A 9 83.28 16.78 88.60
N HIS A 10 82.09 17.18 88.13
CA HIS A 10 81.30 18.25 88.77
C HIS A 10 79.83 17.85 88.92
N GLY A 11 79.38 17.75 90.18
CA GLY A 11 78.10 17.19 90.61
C GLY A 11 76.84 18.01 90.31
N GLU A 12 76.82 18.87 89.29
CA GLU A 12 75.64 19.68 88.96
C GLU A 12 74.88 19.30 87.69
N ASP A 13 75.33 18.36 86.84
CA ASP A 13 74.72 18.24 85.50
C ASP A 13 74.18 16.84 85.09
N VAL A 14 73.98 15.93 86.04
CA VAL A 14 73.40 14.60 85.74
C VAL A 14 71.91 14.70 85.38
N ASN A 15 71.17 15.61 86.02
CA ASN A 15 69.73 15.77 85.79
C ASN A 15 69.41 16.46 84.45
N THR A 16 70.23 17.42 84.03
CA THR A 16 70.08 18.11 82.73
C THR A 16 70.49 17.18 81.59
N TRP A 17 71.55 16.39 81.79
CA TRP A 17 71.99 15.36 80.83
C TRP A 17 70.94 14.24 80.64
N LEU A 18 70.37 13.73 81.73
CA LEU A 18 69.29 12.73 81.66
C LEU A 18 68.05 13.28 80.96
N ARG A 19 67.67 14.54 81.24
CA ARG A 19 66.54 15.20 80.59
C ARG A 19 66.77 15.39 79.08
N GLY A 20 67.97 15.80 78.68
CA GLY A 20 68.34 15.97 77.26
C GLY A 20 68.36 14.68 76.45
N MET A 21 68.70 13.54 77.06
CA MET A 21 68.61 12.24 76.40
C MET A 21 67.16 11.73 76.29
N THR A 22 66.32 11.95 77.29
CA THR A 22 64.94 11.42 77.31
C THR A 22 64.00 12.09 76.29
N ASP A 23 64.28 13.31 75.87
CA ASP A 23 63.37 14.09 75.00
C ASP A 23 63.36 13.63 73.52
N SER A 24 64.19 12.66 73.12
CA SER A 24 64.29 12.21 71.69
C SER A 24 64.29 10.70 71.46
N LEU A 25 63.98 9.87 72.46
CA LEU A 25 64.12 8.42 72.37
C LEU A 25 62.82 7.73 71.93
N THR A 26 62.92 6.87 70.90
CA THR A 26 61.87 5.90 70.55
C THR A 26 61.64 4.90 71.71
N PRO A 27 60.47 4.23 71.80
CA PRO A 27 60.15 3.32 72.90
C PRO A 27 61.21 2.22 73.14
N LYS A 28 61.77 1.66 72.05
CA LYS A 28 62.84 0.66 72.11
C LYS A 28 64.16 1.19 72.65
N THR A 29 64.51 2.43 72.30
CA THR A 29 65.73 3.07 72.80
C THR A 29 65.61 3.51 74.25
N PHE A 30 64.39 3.72 74.76
CA PHE A 30 64.14 3.99 76.18
C PHE A 30 64.29 2.74 77.06
N GLU A 31 63.78 1.58 76.62
CA GLU A 31 64.01 0.31 77.33
C GLU A 31 65.49 -0.01 77.49
N LEU A 32 66.29 0.24 76.44
CA LEU A 32 67.74 0.08 76.47
C LEU A 32 68.42 1.05 77.44
N LEU A 33 67.97 2.32 77.47
CA LEU A 33 68.50 3.34 78.39
C LEU A 33 68.21 2.99 79.86
N LEU A 34 67.02 2.45 80.11
CA LEU A 34 66.53 2.02 81.42
C LEU A 34 67.30 0.82 81.94
N PHE A 35 67.59 -0.15 81.08
CA PHE A 35 68.49 -1.26 81.37
C PHE A 35 69.89 -0.75 81.73
N LEU A 36 70.39 0.25 80.99
CA LEU A 36 71.71 0.86 81.21
C LEU A 36 71.79 1.62 82.54
N ILE A 37 70.75 2.38 82.90
CA ILE A 37 70.65 3.11 84.18
C ILE A 37 70.55 2.14 85.36
N ILE A 38 69.74 1.08 85.24
CA ILE A 38 69.65 0.03 86.28
C ILE A 38 71.00 -0.67 86.46
N ILE A 39 71.69 -1.00 85.36
CA ILE A 39 73.05 -1.57 85.41
C ILE A 39 74.03 -0.61 86.10
N LEU A 40 73.97 0.69 85.81
CA LEU A 40 74.84 1.70 86.44
C LEU A 40 74.57 1.86 87.95
N ILE A 41 73.31 1.83 88.37
CA ILE A 41 72.91 1.89 89.79
C ILE A 41 73.37 0.63 90.52
N LEU A 42 73.15 -0.57 89.95
CA LEU A 42 73.59 -1.84 90.53
C LEU A 42 75.12 -1.92 90.62
N ARG A 43 75.83 -1.46 89.60
CA ARG A 43 77.31 -1.47 89.56
C ARG A 43 77.90 -0.54 90.63
N ARG A 44 77.30 0.65 90.86
CA ARG A 44 77.69 1.57 91.94
C ARG A 44 77.39 1.02 93.34
N PHE A 45 76.29 0.27 93.48
CA PHE A 45 75.93 -0.40 94.75
C PHE A 45 76.87 -1.56 95.11
N LEU A 46 77.38 -2.28 94.11
CA LEU A 46 78.28 -3.43 94.28
C LEU A 46 79.76 -3.07 94.49
N THR A 47 80.16 -1.80 94.33
CA THR A 47 81.59 -1.40 94.30
C THR A 47 82.05 -0.49 95.44
N GLN A 48 81.21 -0.11 96.41
CA GLN A 48 81.62 0.82 97.46
C GLN A 48 81.39 0.35 98.90
N ASP A 49 82.49 0.42 99.66
CA ASP A 49 82.62 0.23 101.10
C ASP A 49 81.79 1.23 101.92
N SER A 50 81.25 0.74 103.02
CA SER A 50 80.22 1.37 103.85
C SER A 50 80.77 2.36 104.88
N SER A 51 80.99 3.64 104.53
CA SER A 51 81.29 4.65 105.58
C SER A 51 80.91 6.12 105.32
N GLN A 52 79.98 6.48 104.43
CA GLN A 52 79.54 7.89 104.27
C GLN A 52 78.00 8.03 104.19
N ASN A 53 77.44 8.85 105.09
CA ASN A 53 76.01 9.02 105.39
C ASN A 53 75.22 9.92 104.39
N ASN A 54 75.81 10.25 103.23
CA ASN A 54 75.18 11.13 102.23
C ASN A 54 74.47 10.36 101.08
N ASN A 55 74.50 9.03 101.10
CA ASN A 55 74.05 8.20 99.98
C ASN A 55 72.52 8.10 99.84
N HIS A 56 71.75 8.27 100.91
CA HIS A 56 70.30 8.05 100.88
C HIS A 56 69.53 9.21 100.23
N GLU A 57 70.04 10.44 100.37
CA GLU A 57 69.42 11.64 99.79
C GLU A 57 69.60 11.71 98.27
N GLU A 58 70.78 11.38 97.76
CA GLU A 58 71.00 11.27 96.31
C GLU A 58 70.16 10.17 95.68
N LEU A 59 70.02 9.02 96.36
CA LEU A 59 69.22 7.90 95.87
C LEU A 59 67.73 8.23 95.79
N VAL A 60 67.21 8.97 96.78
CA VAL A 60 65.83 9.48 96.75
C VAL A 60 65.64 10.51 95.64
N LYS A 61 66.61 11.42 95.42
CA LYS A 61 66.56 12.40 94.32
C LYS A 61 66.55 11.71 92.96
N ILE A 62 67.44 10.74 92.74
CA ILE A 62 67.50 9.94 91.50
C ILE A 62 66.21 9.14 91.30
N THR A 63 65.69 8.50 92.35
CA THR A 63 64.45 7.72 92.25
C THR A 63 63.25 8.62 91.94
N SER A 64 63.19 9.82 92.55
CA SER A 64 62.13 10.79 92.30
C SER A 64 62.18 11.38 90.89
N SER A 65 63.38 11.72 90.37
CA SER A 65 63.54 12.24 89.01
C SER A 65 63.25 11.17 87.96
N LEU A 66 63.66 9.92 88.22
CA LEU A 66 63.35 8.78 87.37
C LEU A 66 61.83 8.50 87.36
N SER A 67 61.17 8.51 88.53
CA SER A 67 59.71 8.34 88.62
C SER A 67 58.93 9.45 87.89
N TYR A 68 59.40 10.69 87.96
CA TYR A 68 58.81 11.80 87.22
C TYR A 68 58.99 11.61 85.71
N ALA A 69 60.21 11.28 85.26
CA ALA A 69 60.52 11.00 83.86
C ALA A 69 59.67 9.83 83.30
N PHE A 70 59.48 8.77 84.10
CA PHE A 70 58.59 7.67 83.77
C PHE A 70 57.14 8.11 83.59
N THR A 71 56.65 8.93 84.51
CA THR A 71 55.26 9.39 84.48
C THR A 71 55.01 10.30 83.28
N THR A 72 55.97 11.17 82.94
CA THR A 72 55.86 12.03 81.75
C THR A 72 55.92 11.23 80.46
N GLN A 73 56.76 10.18 80.41
CA GLN A 73 56.90 9.34 79.23
C GLN A 73 55.71 8.41 79.02
N MET A 74 55.15 7.84 80.09
CA MET A 74 53.87 7.11 80.05
C MET A 74 52.76 7.98 79.48
N LYS A 75 52.63 9.23 79.94
CA LYS A 75 51.64 10.17 79.40
C LYS A 75 51.88 10.54 77.94
N LEU A 76 53.14 10.63 77.50
CA LEU A 76 53.49 10.88 76.10
C LEU A 76 53.17 9.66 75.22
N SER A 77 53.45 8.46 75.71
CA SER A 77 53.11 7.19 75.06
C SER A 77 51.59 7.03 74.90
N ASP A 78 50.81 7.28 75.95
CA ASP A 78 49.35 7.23 75.87
C ASP A 78 48.80 8.20 74.83
N LYS A 79 49.31 9.44 74.77
CA LYS A 79 48.94 10.42 73.73
C LYS A 79 49.29 9.93 72.32
N HIS A 80 50.44 9.26 72.17
CA HIS A 80 50.84 8.70 70.87
C HIS A 80 49.95 7.52 70.47
N ILE A 81 49.56 6.68 71.43
CA ILE A 81 48.64 5.56 71.21
C ILE A 81 47.27 6.09 70.78
N THR A 82 46.71 7.08 71.48
CA THR A 82 45.42 7.67 71.11
C THR A 82 45.46 8.33 69.73
N HIS A 83 46.55 9.03 69.39
CA HIS A 83 46.72 9.64 68.07
C HIS A 83 46.80 8.59 66.95
N LEU A 84 47.55 7.50 67.15
CA LEU A 84 47.60 6.40 66.18
C LEU A 84 46.23 5.74 66.01
N GLN A 85 45.44 5.63 67.07
CA GLN A 85 44.12 5.04 67.04
C GLN A 85 43.11 5.93 66.29
N GLU A 86 43.25 7.26 66.40
CA GLU A 86 42.50 8.23 65.59
C GLU A 86 42.91 8.21 64.11
N GLU A 87 44.20 8.13 63.80
CA GLU A 87 44.67 7.97 62.41
C GLU A 87 44.19 6.66 61.80
N LEU A 88 44.21 5.56 62.55
CA LEU A 88 43.73 4.26 62.09
C LEU A 88 42.22 4.28 61.79
N THR A 89 41.42 4.87 62.66
CA THR A 89 39.97 5.00 62.45
C THR A 89 39.65 5.93 61.27
N ARG A 90 40.41 7.02 61.10
CA ARG A 90 40.28 7.92 59.94
C ARG A 90 40.68 7.23 58.63
N ALA A 91 41.76 6.45 58.64
CA ALA A 91 42.19 5.67 57.49
C ALA A 91 41.13 4.61 57.13
N GLN A 92 40.59 3.89 58.12
CA GLN A 92 39.54 2.91 57.91
C GLN A 92 38.29 3.54 57.29
N HIS A 93 37.81 4.66 57.82
CA HIS A 93 36.65 5.35 57.25
C HIS A 93 36.88 5.79 55.79
N ARG A 94 38.13 6.16 55.45
CA ARG A 94 38.50 6.55 54.09
C ARG A 94 38.55 5.35 53.14
N ILE A 95 38.96 4.18 53.62
CA ILE A 95 38.90 2.92 52.87
C ILE A 95 37.44 2.55 52.61
N ASP A 96 36.59 2.51 53.64
CA ASP A 96 35.17 2.14 53.50
C ASP A 96 34.46 3.08 52.50
N LYS A 97 34.76 4.39 52.56
CA LYS A 97 34.21 5.38 51.61
C LYS A 97 34.66 5.15 50.17
N LEU A 98 35.91 4.74 49.97
CA LEU A 98 36.44 4.41 48.64
C LEU A 98 35.86 3.10 48.12
N GLU A 99 35.66 2.12 48.98
CA GLU A 99 35.08 0.82 48.63
C GLU A 99 33.63 0.97 48.13
N VAL A 100 32.79 1.74 48.84
CA VAL A 100 31.43 2.08 48.38
C VAL A 100 31.48 2.79 47.03
N LYS A 101 32.39 3.75 46.85
CA LYS A 101 32.51 4.51 45.59
C LYS A 101 32.95 3.63 44.42
N VAL A 102 33.84 2.66 44.65
CA VAL A 102 34.25 1.67 43.64
C VAL A 102 33.09 0.74 43.29
N GLN A 103 32.30 0.32 44.28
CA GLN A 103 31.18 -0.58 44.06
C GLN A 103 30.01 0.09 43.32
N ASP A 104 29.75 1.37 43.58
CA ASP A 104 28.77 2.17 42.82
C ASP A 104 29.24 2.42 41.38
N GLN A 105 30.54 2.66 41.17
CA GLN A 105 31.12 2.82 39.83
C GLN A 105 31.14 1.52 39.01
N LEU A 106 31.13 0.35 39.64
CA LEU A 106 31.03 -0.96 38.96
C LEU A 106 29.59 -1.32 38.56
N LYS A 107 28.57 -0.75 39.22
CA LYS A 107 27.16 -0.97 38.87
C LYS A 107 26.69 -0.09 37.70
N ALA A 108 27.17 1.15 37.62
CA ALA A 108 26.82 2.10 36.54
C ALA A 108 27.18 1.67 35.09
N PRO A 109 28.29 0.97 34.79
CA PRO A 109 28.63 0.57 33.41
C PRO A 109 27.68 -0.50 32.86
N ASN A 110 27.05 -1.31 33.71
CA ASN A 110 26.21 -2.42 33.27
C ASN A 110 24.94 -1.95 32.53
N GLU A 111 24.37 -0.81 32.92
CA GLU A 111 23.18 -0.25 32.26
C GLU A 111 23.51 0.33 30.88
N ARG A 112 24.61 1.07 30.73
CA ARG A 112 25.05 1.59 29.41
C ARG A 112 25.46 0.46 28.49
N GLU A 113 26.21 -0.52 28.99
CA GLU A 113 26.66 -1.64 28.17
C GLU A 113 25.45 -2.46 27.70
N GLN A 114 24.48 -2.71 28.58
CA GLN A 114 23.22 -3.34 28.21
C GLN A 114 22.43 -2.51 27.18
N GLU A 115 22.29 -1.19 27.37
CA GLU A 115 21.63 -0.30 26.40
C GLU A 115 22.32 -0.34 25.03
N THR A 116 23.66 -0.31 24.98
CA THR A 116 24.40 -0.42 23.72
C THR A 116 24.21 -1.78 23.04
N THR A 117 24.19 -2.88 23.80
CA THR A 117 23.94 -4.21 23.23
C THR A 117 22.52 -4.36 22.68
N GLU A 118 21.52 -3.75 23.33
CA GLU A 118 20.15 -3.70 22.84
C GLU A 118 20.03 -2.85 21.58
N GLN A 119 20.71 -1.71 21.51
CA GLN A 119 20.75 -0.87 20.30
C GLN A 119 21.42 -1.61 19.13
N VAL A 120 22.53 -2.32 19.36
CA VAL A 120 23.19 -3.13 18.34
C VAL A 120 22.27 -4.24 17.84
N LYS A 121 21.54 -4.94 18.73
CA LYS A 121 20.52 -5.93 18.32
C LYS A 121 19.40 -5.32 17.50
N LYS A 122 18.88 -4.15 17.88
CA LYS A 122 17.85 -3.43 17.12
C LYS A 122 18.35 -3.04 15.73
N LEU A 123 19.58 -2.54 15.63
CA LEU A 123 20.20 -2.18 14.35
C LEU A 123 20.46 -3.41 13.48
N GLN A 124 20.91 -4.53 14.05
CA GLN A 124 21.04 -5.80 13.31
C GLN A 124 19.69 -6.31 12.79
N ALA A 125 18.63 -6.24 13.60
CA ALA A 125 17.29 -6.63 13.16
C ALA A 125 16.77 -5.72 12.05
N ALA A 126 16.97 -4.40 12.16
CA ALA A 126 16.60 -3.44 11.13
C ALA A 126 17.39 -3.66 9.82
N LEU A 127 18.68 -3.99 9.91
CA LEU A 127 19.50 -4.31 8.75
C LEU A 127 19.02 -5.59 8.05
N ALA A 128 18.68 -6.63 8.81
CA ALA A 128 18.15 -7.88 8.25
C ALA A 128 16.79 -7.65 7.56
N ALA A 129 15.90 -6.85 8.17
CA ALA A 129 14.62 -6.48 7.56
C ALA A 129 14.83 -5.69 6.26
N ALA A 130 15.73 -4.70 6.25
CA ALA A 130 16.03 -3.91 5.06
C ALA A 130 16.63 -4.77 3.92
N GLN A 131 17.45 -5.76 4.25
CA GLN A 131 17.99 -6.70 3.26
C GLN A 131 16.90 -7.58 2.65
N LEU A 132 15.97 -8.06 3.48
CA LEU A 132 14.82 -8.84 3.00
C LEU A 132 13.92 -7.99 2.08
N ASP A 133 13.62 -6.75 2.48
CA ASP A 133 12.84 -5.81 1.67
C ASP A 133 13.54 -5.51 0.34
N GLN A 134 14.86 -5.32 0.36
CA GLN A 134 15.64 -5.12 -0.86
C GLN A 134 15.56 -6.35 -1.79
N GLN A 135 15.65 -7.57 -1.25
CA GLN A 135 15.51 -8.78 -2.04
C GLN A 135 14.11 -8.87 -2.67
N HIS A 136 13.05 -8.62 -1.91
CA HIS A 136 11.69 -8.59 -2.44
C HIS A 136 11.50 -7.52 -3.52
N ALA A 137 12.04 -6.32 -3.32
CA ALA A 137 12.00 -5.25 -4.31
C ALA A 137 12.72 -5.65 -5.61
N THR A 138 13.90 -6.26 -5.52
CA THR A 138 14.62 -6.75 -6.71
C THR A 138 13.90 -7.88 -7.43
N ALA A 139 13.23 -8.78 -6.70
CA ALA A 139 12.42 -9.84 -7.29
C ALA A 139 11.18 -9.26 -8.02
N ALA A 140 10.48 -8.31 -7.40
CA ALA A 140 9.36 -7.62 -8.01
C ALA A 140 9.78 -6.82 -9.26
N GLN A 141 10.94 -6.16 -9.21
CA GLN A 141 11.49 -5.45 -10.38
C GLN A 141 11.79 -6.42 -11.52
N ARG A 142 12.35 -7.60 -11.23
CA ARG A 142 12.64 -8.62 -12.25
C ARG A 142 11.36 -9.17 -12.89
N ASP A 143 10.31 -9.41 -12.09
CA ASP A 143 9.00 -9.83 -12.60
C ASP A 143 8.39 -8.76 -13.52
N LEU A 144 8.45 -7.49 -13.10
CA LEU A 144 7.94 -6.38 -13.91
C LEU A 144 8.66 -6.29 -15.26
N VAL A 145 9.99 -6.44 -15.29
CA VAL A 145 10.78 -6.45 -16.54
C VAL A 145 10.34 -7.58 -17.46
N ASN A 146 10.16 -8.79 -16.93
CA ASN A 146 9.69 -9.93 -17.73
C ASN A 146 8.29 -9.70 -18.32
N ARG A 147 7.37 -9.14 -17.52
CA ARG A 147 6.01 -8.81 -17.97
C ARG A 147 6.02 -7.71 -19.04
N LEU A 148 6.89 -6.72 -18.89
CA LEU A 148 7.05 -5.64 -19.86
C LEU A 148 7.57 -6.18 -21.20
N GLN A 149 8.60 -7.03 -21.15
CA GLN A 149 9.14 -7.67 -22.36
C GLN A 149 8.09 -8.56 -23.07
N TYR A 150 7.26 -9.28 -22.31
CA TYR A 150 6.16 -10.05 -22.88
C TYR A 150 5.10 -9.16 -23.54
N ALA A 151 4.75 -8.04 -22.91
CA ALA A 151 3.81 -7.07 -23.47
C ALA A 151 4.35 -6.44 -24.77
N GLU A 152 5.65 -6.14 -24.85
CA GLU A 152 6.30 -5.65 -26.06
C GLU A 152 6.23 -6.67 -27.21
N GLN A 153 6.45 -7.96 -26.93
CA GLN A 153 6.31 -9.02 -27.93
C GLN A 153 4.87 -9.12 -28.48
N LEU A 154 3.87 -9.02 -27.59
CA LEU A 154 2.47 -9.04 -28.00
C LEU A 154 2.11 -7.79 -28.84
N LEU A 155 2.67 -6.64 -28.50
CA LEU A 155 2.51 -5.39 -29.25
C LEU A 155 3.14 -5.50 -30.65
N GLU A 156 4.34 -6.06 -30.77
CA GLU A 156 4.96 -6.22 -32.09
C GLU A 156 4.20 -7.25 -32.95
N LYS A 157 3.67 -8.32 -32.34
CA LYS A 157 2.79 -9.28 -33.04
C LYS A 157 1.53 -8.59 -33.58
N THR A 158 0.80 -7.87 -32.72
CA THR A 158 -0.43 -7.17 -33.12
C THR A 158 -0.18 -6.09 -34.17
N LYS A 159 0.96 -5.39 -34.11
CA LYS A 159 1.39 -4.44 -35.13
C LYS A 159 1.63 -5.10 -36.49
N ASN A 160 2.21 -6.30 -36.51
CA ASN A 160 2.38 -7.06 -37.75
C ASN A 160 1.02 -7.52 -38.31
N ASP A 161 0.12 -8.04 -37.45
CA ASP A 161 -1.24 -8.43 -37.86
C ASP A 161 -2.01 -7.25 -38.47
N ILE A 162 -1.90 -6.05 -37.89
CA ILE A 162 -2.50 -4.82 -38.43
C ILE A 162 -1.91 -4.48 -39.81
N ARG A 163 -0.60 -4.64 -39.99
CA ARG A 163 0.06 -4.38 -41.28
C ARG A 163 -0.48 -5.33 -42.36
N ASP A 164 -0.56 -6.62 -42.06
CA ASP A 164 -1.06 -7.62 -42.99
C ASP A 164 -2.53 -7.36 -43.35
N LYS A 165 -3.36 -7.03 -42.35
CA LYS A 165 -4.77 -6.66 -42.58
C LYS A 165 -4.93 -5.40 -43.40
N ASN A 166 -4.05 -4.41 -43.23
CA ASN A 166 -4.06 -3.21 -44.07
C ASN A 166 -3.68 -3.52 -45.53
N SER A 167 -2.72 -4.42 -45.75
CA SER A 167 -2.40 -4.91 -47.10
C SER A 167 -3.60 -5.63 -47.74
N GLU A 168 -4.31 -6.46 -46.98
CA GLU A 168 -5.53 -7.13 -47.44
C GLU A 168 -6.65 -6.13 -47.78
N ILE A 169 -6.88 -5.12 -46.93
CA ILE A 169 -7.83 -4.03 -47.19
C ILE A 169 -7.47 -3.27 -48.47
N SER A 170 -6.19 -2.97 -48.70
CA SER A 170 -5.74 -2.29 -49.92
C SER A 170 -6.07 -3.12 -51.16
N ALA A 171 -5.78 -4.42 -51.14
CA ALA A 171 -6.10 -5.31 -52.25
C ALA A 171 -7.62 -5.38 -52.52
N LEU A 172 -8.44 -5.49 -51.47
CA LEU A 172 -9.90 -5.49 -51.61
C LEU A 172 -10.42 -4.17 -52.16
N LYS A 173 -9.82 -3.04 -51.79
CA LYS A 173 -10.16 -1.72 -52.34
C LYS A 173 -9.87 -1.66 -53.84
N ASP A 174 -8.73 -2.17 -54.28
CA ASP A 174 -8.37 -2.23 -55.71
C ASP A 174 -9.29 -3.17 -56.50
N HIS A 175 -9.78 -4.25 -55.88
CA HIS A 175 -10.80 -5.12 -56.48
C HIS A 175 -12.16 -4.41 -56.61
N LEU A 176 -12.60 -3.70 -55.57
CA LEU A 176 -13.85 -2.95 -55.60
C LEU A 176 -13.83 -1.85 -56.67
N GLU A 177 -12.71 -1.17 -56.83
CA GLU A 177 -12.57 -0.14 -57.85
C GLU A 177 -12.64 -0.74 -59.26
N ARG A 178 -12.04 -1.91 -59.48
CA ARG A 178 -12.17 -2.66 -60.75
C ARG A 178 -13.61 -3.07 -61.03
N TYR A 179 -14.35 -3.56 -60.05
CA TYR A 179 -15.76 -3.92 -60.25
C TYR A 179 -16.65 -2.70 -60.51
N ARG A 180 -16.33 -1.54 -59.93
CA ARG A 180 -17.03 -0.28 -60.23
C ARG A 180 -16.81 0.12 -61.69
N THR A 181 -15.57 0.17 -62.14
CA THR A 181 -15.28 0.54 -63.54
C THR A 181 -15.88 -0.44 -64.55
N GLU A 182 -15.93 -1.73 -64.21
CA GLU A 182 -16.63 -2.73 -65.02
C GLU A 182 -18.15 -2.50 -65.06
N THR A 183 -18.76 -2.18 -63.92
CA THR A 183 -20.18 -1.85 -63.83
C THR A 183 -20.51 -0.60 -64.65
N ASP A 184 -19.67 0.43 -64.58
CA ASP A 184 -19.84 1.65 -65.37
C ASP A 184 -19.76 1.36 -66.87
N ASN A 185 -18.79 0.53 -67.30
CA ASN A 185 -18.65 0.12 -68.69
C ASN A 185 -19.86 -0.71 -69.18
N LEU A 186 -20.32 -1.68 -68.39
CA LEU A 186 -21.52 -2.46 -68.72
C LEU A 186 -22.78 -1.61 -68.77
N THR A 187 -22.89 -0.60 -67.90
CA THR A 187 -24.01 0.35 -67.91
C THR A 187 -23.98 1.18 -69.18
N GLN A 188 -22.82 1.69 -69.59
CA GLN A 188 -22.67 2.41 -70.85
C GLN A 188 -23.05 1.54 -72.06
N GLN A 189 -22.61 0.28 -72.09
CA GLN A 189 -22.99 -0.65 -73.16
C GLN A 189 -24.50 -0.91 -73.20
N LEU A 190 -25.15 -0.99 -72.04
CA LEU A 190 -26.61 -1.15 -71.97
C LEU A 190 -27.32 0.08 -72.55
N ASP A 191 -26.86 1.28 -72.22
CA ASP A 191 -27.43 2.52 -72.76
C ASP A 191 -27.26 2.61 -74.29
N ASP A 192 -26.05 2.31 -74.79
CA ASP A 192 -25.75 2.30 -76.23
C ASP A 192 -26.66 1.31 -76.97
N THR A 193 -26.80 0.08 -76.47
CA THR A 193 -27.68 -0.93 -77.09
C THR A 193 -29.16 -0.55 -77.02
N ASN A 194 -29.58 0.15 -75.96
CA ASN A 194 -30.95 0.62 -75.84
C ASN A 194 -31.26 1.76 -76.82
N ASP A 195 -30.30 2.65 -77.07
CA ASP A 195 -30.38 3.68 -78.12
C ASP A 195 -30.45 3.05 -79.52
N GLU A 196 -29.64 2.03 -79.80
CA GLU A 196 -29.73 1.26 -81.05
C GLU A 196 -31.11 0.61 -81.22
N LEU A 197 -31.64 -0.05 -80.18
CA LEU A 197 -32.98 -0.63 -80.20
C LEU A 197 -34.07 0.42 -80.45
N TYR A 198 -33.94 1.60 -79.86
CA TYR A 198 -34.85 2.72 -80.08
C TYR A 198 -34.85 3.14 -81.56
N MET A 199 -33.67 3.27 -82.16
CA MET A 199 -33.53 3.63 -83.58
C MET A 199 -34.15 2.57 -84.50
N VAL A 200 -33.84 1.28 -84.28
CA VAL A 200 -34.43 0.18 -85.06
C VAL A 200 -35.95 0.15 -84.94
N ARG A 201 -36.49 0.36 -83.73
CA ARG A 201 -37.94 0.40 -83.52
C ARG A 201 -38.59 1.56 -84.27
N LYS A 202 -37.93 2.72 -84.31
CA LYS A 202 -38.40 3.91 -85.05
C LYS A 202 -38.38 3.66 -86.56
N GLU A 203 -37.32 3.06 -87.09
CA GLU A 203 -37.23 2.67 -88.50
C GLU A 203 -38.31 1.65 -88.88
N LEU A 204 -38.53 0.64 -88.04
CA LEU A 204 -39.58 -0.35 -88.24
C LEU A 204 -40.97 0.31 -88.28
N GLN A 205 -41.22 1.27 -87.40
CA GLN A 205 -42.46 2.03 -87.39
C GLN A 205 -42.66 2.80 -88.70
N TYR A 206 -41.63 3.51 -89.20
CA TYR A 206 -41.70 4.19 -90.48
C TYR A 206 -41.98 3.23 -91.65
N ALA A 207 -41.36 2.05 -91.65
CA ALA A 207 -41.61 1.03 -92.67
C ALA A 207 -43.07 0.54 -92.68
N TYR A 208 -43.68 0.38 -91.49
CA TYR A 208 -45.11 0.03 -91.37
C TYR A 208 -46.05 1.16 -91.84
N GLU A 209 -45.72 2.42 -91.56
CA GLU A 209 -46.50 3.58 -92.00
C GLU A 209 -46.48 3.70 -93.53
N LEU A 210 -45.32 3.50 -94.18
CA LEU A 210 -45.19 3.49 -95.65
C LEU A 210 -46.01 2.35 -96.30
N ALA A 211 -46.02 1.16 -95.70
CA ALA A 211 -46.80 0.03 -96.19
C ALA A 211 -48.32 0.22 -96.04
N TYR A 212 -48.75 1.11 -95.14
CA TYR A 212 -50.16 1.50 -94.98
C TYR A 212 -50.60 2.54 -96.01
N ASP A 213 -49.72 3.49 -96.34
CA ASP A 213 -49.98 4.51 -97.37
C ASP A 213 -50.03 3.90 -98.79
N GLU A 214 -49.22 2.87 -99.09
CA GLU A 214 -49.32 2.12 -100.36
C GLU A 214 -50.66 1.35 -100.53
N ARG A 215 -51.43 1.13 -99.46
CA ARG A 215 -52.74 0.44 -99.50
C ARG A 215 -53.95 1.36 -99.66
N SER A 216 -53.78 2.67 -99.70
CA SER A 216 -54.90 3.63 -99.81
C SER A 216 -55.38 3.92 -101.24
N GLU A 217 -54.76 3.34 -102.28
CA GLU A 217 -55.30 3.35 -103.65
C GLU A 217 -55.64 1.94 -104.16
N GLY A 218 -56.90 1.51 -104.02
CA GLY A 218 -57.48 0.37 -104.75
C GLY A 218 -58.21 -0.69 -103.90
N PRO A 219 -59.28 -1.33 -104.41
CA PRO A 219 -60.36 -1.90 -103.61
C PRO A 219 -60.05 -3.26 -102.97
N GLN A 220 -60.67 -3.50 -101.80
CA GLN A 220 -60.66 -4.79 -101.08
C GLN A 220 -60.95 -6.00 -101.98
N PRO A 221 -60.35 -7.17 -101.67
CA PRO A 221 -61.18 -8.19 -101.03
C PRO A 221 -60.47 -9.05 -99.95
N LYS A 222 -61.26 -9.32 -98.89
CA LYS A 222 -61.51 -10.60 -98.21
C LYS A 222 -60.38 -11.48 -97.66
N SER A 223 -60.72 -12.01 -96.48
CA SER A 223 -60.32 -13.27 -95.84
C SER A 223 -59.08 -13.25 -94.96
N SER A 224 -59.35 -13.33 -93.66
CA SER A 224 -58.48 -13.90 -92.65
C SER A 224 -58.04 -15.31 -93.04
N PRO A 225 -56.83 -15.72 -92.66
CA PRO A 225 -56.60 -17.05 -92.15
C PRO A 225 -56.43 -16.97 -90.63
N ALA A 226 -57.26 -17.75 -89.94
CA ALA A 226 -57.10 -18.09 -88.55
C ALA A 226 -55.70 -18.66 -88.33
N PHE A 227 -54.90 -18.05 -87.44
CA PHE A 227 -53.79 -18.73 -86.81
C PHE A 227 -54.25 -19.27 -85.47
N ALA A 228 -54.10 -20.58 -85.36
CA ALA A 228 -54.57 -21.43 -84.30
C ALA A 228 -54.11 -20.94 -82.92
N THR A 229 -55.06 -20.93 -81.99
CA THR A 229 -54.81 -20.97 -80.56
C THR A 229 -54.06 -22.27 -80.25
N GLN A 230 -52.72 -22.20 -80.17
CA GLN A 230 -51.97 -23.17 -79.39
C GLN A 230 -51.65 -22.53 -78.03
N PRO A 231 -52.06 -23.17 -76.92
CA PRO A 231 -51.69 -22.73 -75.58
C PRO A 231 -50.18 -22.95 -75.40
N PHE A 232 -49.46 -21.91 -75.02
CA PHE A 232 -48.13 -22.08 -74.44
C PHE A 232 -48.25 -22.99 -73.21
N PRO A 233 -47.46 -24.06 -73.10
CA PRO A 233 -47.42 -24.85 -71.88
C PRO A 233 -46.85 -23.99 -70.75
N ALA A 234 -47.61 -23.88 -69.68
CA ALA A 234 -47.06 -23.59 -68.37
C ALA A 234 -45.99 -24.66 -68.04
N ASN A 235 -44.91 -24.21 -67.41
CA ASN A 235 -43.79 -24.99 -66.87
C ASN A 235 -42.63 -25.26 -67.84
N GLU A 236 -41.79 -24.24 -68.04
CA GLU A 236 -40.36 -24.45 -67.90
C GLU A 236 -39.83 -23.49 -66.84
N SER A 237 -39.70 -24.08 -65.65
CA SER A 237 -38.85 -23.66 -64.55
C SER A 237 -37.63 -22.92 -65.05
N LYS A 238 -37.52 -21.63 -64.71
CA LYS A 238 -36.21 -20.99 -64.53
C LYS A 238 -35.33 -22.00 -63.76
N PRO A 239 -34.08 -22.24 -64.17
CA PRO A 239 -33.18 -22.98 -63.31
C PRO A 239 -33.19 -22.28 -61.94
N PRO A 240 -33.37 -23.02 -60.83
CA PRO A 240 -33.14 -22.44 -59.54
C PRO A 240 -31.72 -21.89 -59.58
N ILE A 241 -31.55 -20.64 -59.20
CA ILE A 241 -30.26 -20.14 -58.75
C ILE A 241 -29.87 -21.07 -57.59
N GLN A 242 -29.15 -22.14 -57.91
CA GLN A 242 -28.55 -23.03 -56.96
C GLN A 242 -27.37 -22.26 -56.35
N ASP A 243 -27.53 -22.04 -55.05
CA ASP A 243 -26.46 -21.95 -54.08
C ASP A 243 -25.54 -20.72 -54.11
N PHE A 244 -26.09 -19.60 -53.61
CA PHE A 244 -25.39 -18.80 -52.60
C PHE A 244 -26.12 -18.85 -51.25
N ARG A 245 -26.61 -20.04 -50.86
CA ARG A 245 -27.30 -20.25 -49.57
C ARG A 245 -26.36 -20.67 -48.44
N ALA A 246 -25.13 -20.18 -48.46
CA ALA A 246 -24.18 -20.34 -47.36
C ALA A 246 -24.03 -19.02 -46.58
N ALA A 247 -25.10 -18.51 -45.96
CA ALA A 247 -25.06 -17.45 -44.91
C ALA A 247 -26.46 -17.01 -44.41
N HIS A 248 -27.46 -17.89 -44.31
CA HIS A 248 -28.77 -17.45 -43.79
C HIS A 248 -28.74 -17.38 -42.27
N GLY A 249 -28.51 -16.18 -41.74
CA GLY A 249 -28.84 -15.81 -40.36
C GLY A 249 -30.35 -15.82 -40.11
N MET A 250 -30.78 -15.43 -38.92
CA MET A 250 -32.19 -15.46 -38.52
C MET A 250 -33.09 -14.56 -39.38
N THR A 251 -34.38 -14.90 -39.47
CA THR A 251 -35.35 -14.05 -40.17
C THR A 251 -35.69 -12.81 -39.35
N ILE A 252 -36.01 -11.69 -40.01
CA ILE A 252 -36.37 -10.43 -39.34
C ILE A 252 -37.59 -10.60 -38.42
N LYS A 253 -38.54 -11.48 -38.78
CA LYS A 253 -39.71 -11.77 -37.94
C LYS A 253 -39.32 -12.45 -36.63
N ASP A 254 -38.38 -13.40 -36.69
CA ASP A 254 -37.88 -14.09 -35.50
C ASP A 254 -37.05 -13.14 -34.62
N LEU A 255 -36.27 -12.24 -35.24
CA LEU A 255 -35.51 -11.20 -34.53
C LEU A 255 -36.42 -10.22 -33.79
N ASN A 256 -37.52 -9.77 -34.41
CA ASN A 256 -38.48 -8.89 -33.75
C ASN A 256 -39.14 -9.57 -32.55
N LYS A 257 -39.57 -10.82 -32.71
CA LYS A 257 -40.14 -11.61 -31.61
C LYS A 257 -39.12 -11.82 -30.49
N LEU A 258 -37.83 -11.97 -30.83
CA LEU A 258 -36.76 -12.08 -29.83
C LEU A 258 -36.57 -10.77 -29.07
N SER A 259 -36.59 -9.63 -29.77
CA SER A 259 -36.44 -8.30 -29.17
C SER A 259 -37.57 -7.93 -28.19
N GLU A 260 -38.75 -8.54 -28.32
CA GLU A 260 -39.85 -8.36 -27.36
C GLU A 260 -39.61 -9.06 -26.02
N ASN A 261 -38.75 -10.07 -25.98
CA ASN A 261 -38.41 -10.80 -24.75
C ASN A 261 -37.22 -10.20 -24.00
N ILE A 262 -36.49 -9.29 -24.62
CA ILE A 262 -35.30 -8.65 -24.05
C ILE A 262 -35.72 -7.27 -23.54
N SER A 263 -35.34 -6.98 -22.29
CA SER A 263 -35.62 -5.67 -21.69
C SER A 263 -34.90 -4.56 -22.45
N ARG A 264 -35.57 -3.42 -22.67
CA ARG A 264 -34.94 -2.29 -23.35
C ARG A 264 -33.88 -1.66 -22.46
N PHE A 265 -32.66 -1.52 -22.96
CA PHE A 265 -31.59 -0.84 -22.25
C PHE A 265 -31.75 0.68 -22.38
N ASN A 266 -31.93 1.35 -21.25
CA ASN A 266 -31.95 2.80 -21.14
C ASN A 266 -31.02 3.26 -20.01
N PRO A 267 -29.87 3.87 -20.31
CA PRO A 267 -28.93 4.30 -19.28
C PRO A 267 -29.41 5.50 -18.46
N ASN A 268 -30.50 6.16 -18.86
CA ASN A 268 -31.04 7.38 -18.21
C ASN A 268 -32.33 7.12 -17.40
N SER A 269 -32.84 5.88 -17.34
CA SER A 269 -33.95 5.56 -16.44
C SER A 269 -33.49 5.53 -14.99
N THR A 270 -34.43 5.77 -14.07
CA THR A 270 -34.22 5.64 -12.62
C THR A 270 -34.07 4.19 -12.15
N GLU A 271 -34.15 3.23 -13.07
CA GLU A 271 -33.93 1.81 -12.84
C GLU A 271 -32.45 1.48 -13.05
N ASP A 272 -31.89 0.70 -12.14
CA ASP A 272 -30.48 0.30 -12.13
C ASP A 272 -30.24 -0.69 -13.28
N HIS A 273 -29.65 -0.21 -14.38
CA HIS A 273 -29.40 -1.00 -15.58
C HIS A 273 -27.91 -1.26 -15.75
N ASP A 274 -27.48 -2.45 -15.37
CA ASP A 274 -26.13 -2.94 -15.64
C ASP A 274 -25.99 -3.32 -17.13
N ILE A 275 -25.10 -2.60 -17.85
CA ILE A 275 -24.80 -2.87 -19.26
C ILE A 275 -24.28 -4.30 -19.47
N GLN A 276 -23.57 -4.88 -18.50
CA GLN A 276 -23.05 -6.25 -18.60
C GLN A 276 -24.20 -7.26 -18.54
N ALA A 277 -25.13 -7.07 -17.61
CA ALA A 277 -26.32 -7.91 -17.48
C ALA A 277 -27.18 -7.84 -18.75
N TYR A 278 -27.38 -6.65 -19.31
CA TYR A 278 -28.11 -6.46 -20.57
C TYR A 278 -27.45 -7.17 -21.76
N LEU A 279 -26.14 -7.02 -21.93
CA LEU A 279 -25.42 -7.68 -23.02
C LEU A 279 -25.39 -9.21 -22.85
N GLN A 280 -25.35 -9.70 -21.61
CA GLN A 280 -25.42 -11.13 -21.30
C GLN A 280 -26.82 -11.70 -21.58
N ASP A 281 -27.88 -10.93 -21.31
CA ASP A 281 -29.26 -11.30 -21.64
C ASP A 281 -29.46 -11.45 -23.16
N ILE A 282 -28.90 -10.52 -23.95
CA ILE A 282 -28.87 -10.63 -25.41
C ILE A 282 -28.17 -11.91 -25.87
N GLU A 283 -26.98 -12.20 -25.34
CA GLU A 283 -26.25 -13.42 -25.71
C GLU A 283 -27.01 -14.69 -25.30
N PHE A 284 -27.60 -14.72 -24.11
CA PHE A 284 -28.39 -15.86 -23.64
C PHE A 284 -29.56 -16.17 -24.59
N HIS A 285 -30.26 -15.13 -25.03
CA HIS A 285 -31.38 -15.27 -25.97
C HIS A 285 -30.95 -15.71 -27.39
N LEU A 286 -29.71 -15.42 -27.77
CA LEU A 286 -29.14 -15.76 -29.07
C LEU A 286 -28.42 -17.11 -29.10
N GLU A 287 -27.76 -17.51 -28.01
CA GLU A 287 -27.02 -18.78 -27.89
C GLU A 287 -27.94 -20.00 -28.00
N MET A 288 -29.21 -19.84 -27.59
CA MET A 288 -30.25 -20.86 -27.68
C MET A 288 -30.79 -21.09 -29.12
N ARG A 289 -30.14 -20.54 -30.15
CA ARG A 289 -30.57 -20.60 -31.55
C ARG A 289 -29.44 -21.02 -32.50
N PRO A 290 -29.71 -21.90 -33.48
CA PRO A 290 -28.72 -22.27 -34.49
C PRO A 290 -28.52 -21.12 -35.50
N HIS A 291 -27.28 -20.94 -35.98
CA HIS A 291 -26.90 -20.02 -37.06
C HIS A 291 -27.02 -18.51 -36.78
N VAL A 292 -26.77 -18.07 -35.54
CA VAL A 292 -26.71 -16.62 -35.23
C VAL A 292 -25.51 -15.95 -35.88
N THR A 293 -25.78 -14.96 -36.73
CA THR A 293 -24.76 -14.12 -37.37
C THR A 293 -24.52 -12.82 -36.61
N ASP A 294 -23.39 -12.15 -36.85
CA ASP A 294 -23.12 -10.83 -36.25
C ASP A 294 -24.14 -9.78 -36.70
N ARG A 295 -24.70 -9.92 -37.90
CA ARG A 295 -25.80 -9.07 -38.37
C ARG A 295 -27.04 -9.20 -37.49
N ASP A 296 -27.34 -10.41 -37.03
CA ASP A 296 -28.47 -10.71 -36.17
C ASP A 296 -28.25 -10.11 -34.76
N ARG A 297 -27.04 -10.25 -34.22
CA ARG A 297 -26.64 -9.62 -32.94
C ARG A 297 -26.77 -8.10 -32.98
N LEU A 298 -26.27 -7.47 -34.05
CA LEU A 298 -26.37 -6.03 -34.26
C LEU A 298 -27.81 -5.54 -34.40
N TYR A 299 -28.67 -6.34 -35.04
CA TYR A 299 -30.09 -6.02 -35.17
C TYR A 299 -30.78 -5.99 -33.81
N ILE A 300 -30.60 -7.06 -33.01
CA ILE A 300 -31.19 -7.17 -31.67
C ILE A 300 -30.70 -6.01 -30.79
N LEU A 301 -29.38 -5.79 -30.73
CA LEU A 301 -28.80 -4.69 -29.97
C LEU A 301 -29.45 -3.35 -30.31
N ARG A 302 -29.70 -3.05 -31.59
CA ARG A 302 -30.39 -1.82 -32.00
C ARG A 302 -31.86 -1.81 -31.63
N ALA A 303 -32.56 -2.94 -31.76
CA ALA A 303 -33.99 -3.06 -31.47
C ALA A 303 -34.30 -2.90 -29.97
N THR A 304 -33.40 -3.34 -29.11
CA THR A 304 -33.54 -3.34 -27.65
C THR A 304 -32.83 -2.16 -26.97
N SER A 305 -32.22 -1.24 -27.74
CA SER A 305 -31.56 -0.04 -27.19
C SER A 305 -32.47 1.20 -27.18
N SER A 306 -32.28 2.08 -26.19
CA SER A 306 -32.96 3.39 -26.15
C SER A 306 -32.57 4.31 -27.32
N PRO A 307 -33.33 5.37 -27.61
CA PRO A 307 -32.96 6.37 -28.61
C PRO A 307 -31.56 6.97 -28.42
N GLU A 308 -31.16 7.21 -27.17
CA GLU A 308 -29.87 7.79 -26.81
C GLU A 308 -28.72 6.82 -27.12
N VAL A 309 -28.89 5.56 -26.74
CA VAL A 309 -27.91 4.50 -27.02
C VAL A 309 -27.83 4.23 -28.53
N ARG A 310 -28.96 4.26 -29.26
CA ARG A 310 -28.96 4.17 -30.72
C ARG A 310 -28.20 5.32 -31.38
N ASN A 311 -28.41 6.55 -30.90
CA ASN A 311 -27.65 7.71 -31.38
C ASN A 311 -26.14 7.56 -31.11
N PHE A 312 -25.76 6.99 -29.97
CA PHE A 312 -24.37 6.67 -29.66
C PHE A 312 -23.80 5.61 -30.62
N LEU A 313 -24.53 4.51 -30.86
CA LEU A 313 -24.17 3.46 -31.83
C LEU A 313 -23.98 4.03 -33.24
N ASP A 314 -24.85 4.97 -33.64
CA ASP A 314 -24.79 5.63 -34.95
C ASP A 314 -23.65 6.66 -35.08
N ARG A 315 -22.99 7.06 -33.99
CA ARG A 315 -21.80 7.91 -34.03
C ARG A 315 -20.48 7.14 -34.11
N GLN A 316 -20.51 5.82 -33.89
CA GLN A 316 -19.31 4.99 -33.92
C GLN A 316 -18.67 4.91 -35.32
N PRO A 317 -17.35 4.68 -35.43
CA PRO A 317 -16.68 4.46 -36.71
C PRO A 317 -17.27 3.27 -37.49
N SER A 318 -17.24 3.30 -38.82
CA SER A 318 -17.85 2.25 -39.68
C SER A 318 -17.27 0.85 -39.42
N GLN A 319 -16.00 0.76 -39.06
CA GLN A 319 -15.32 -0.50 -38.68
C GLN A 319 -15.79 -1.04 -37.32
N THR A 320 -16.28 -0.18 -36.44
CA THR A 320 -16.86 -0.56 -35.14
C THR A 320 -18.30 -0.97 -35.34
N LYS A 321 -19.10 -0.17 -36.06
CA LYS A 321 -20.54 -0.42 -36.33
C LYS A 321 -20.86 -1.77 -36.98
N SER A 322 -19.96 -2.26 -37.81
CA SER A 322 -20.13 -3.52 -38.56
C SER A 322 -19.69 -4.76 -37.79
N ASN A 323 -19.07 -4.59 -36.62
CA ASN A 323 -18.56 -5.69 -35.81
C ASN A 323 -19.20 -5.63 -34.42
N TYR A 324 -19.99 -6.67 -34.10
CA TYR A 324 -20.71 -6.74 -32.84
C TYR A 324 -19.78 -6.73 -31.62
N GLN A 325 -18.65 -7.46 -31.65
CA GLN A 325 -17.72 -7.52 -30.53
C GLN A 325 -17.08 -6.16 -30.24
N ARG A 326 -16.70 -5.41 -31.28
CA ARG A 326 -16.15 -4.05 -31.10
C ARG A 326 -17.20 -3.08 -30.55
N LEU A 327 -18.45 -3.18 -31.01
CA LEU A 327 -19.53 -2.37 -30.46
C LEU A 327 -19.84 -2.73 -29.00
N ARG A 328 -19.80 -4.02 -28.66
CA ARG A 328 -19.96 -4.52 -27.30
C ARG A 328 -18.89 -3.94 -26.37
N GLU A 329 -17.62 -3.95 -26.77
CA GLU A 329 -16.52 -3.36 -25.99
C GLU A 329 -16.70 -1.84 -25.79
N VAL A 330 -17.14 -1.12 -26.82
CA VAL A 330 -17.36 0.33 -26.74
C VAL A 330 -18.57 0.67 -25.87
N LEU A 331 -19.66 -0.10 -25.96
CA LEU A 331 -20.82 0.05 -25.07
C LEU A 331 -20.45 -0.25 -23.62
N ILE A 332 -19.68 -1.32 -23.39
CA ILE A 332 -19.12 -1.63 -22.08
C ILE A 332 -18.28 -0.44 -21.62
N LYS A 333 -17.35 0.07 -22.41
CA LYS A 333 -16.50 1.18 -21.97
C LYS A 333 -17.26 2.48 -21.66
N GLU A 334 -18.31 2.78 -22.41
CA GLU A 334 -19.09 4.02 -22.25
C GLU A 334 -20.10 3.94 -21.11
N PHE A 335 -20.76 2.79 -20.96
CA PHE A 335 -21.89 2.60 -20.03
C PHE A 335 -21.57 1.66 -18.87
N THR A 336 -20.40 1.03 -18.85
CA THR A 336 -19.81 0.50 -17.61
C THR A 336 -19.13 1.68 -16.97
N ASP A 337 -19.49 1.95 -15.73
CA ASP A 337 -18.88 2.99 -14.91
C ASP A 337 -17.34 2.97 -15.04
N PRO A 338 -16.72 3.92 -15.78
CA PRO A 338 -15.28 3.94 -15.97
C PRO A 338 -14.53 4.40 -14.71
N GLU A 339 -15.23 4.82 -13.65
CA GLU A 339 -14.63 5.56 -12.55
C GLU A 339 -14.94 4.96 -11.17
N SER A 340 -14.46 3.72 -10.97
CA SER A 340 -14.05 3.25 -9.65
C SER A 340 -13.05 4.21 -8.94
N GLU A 341 -12.46 5.18 -9.64
CA GLU A 341 -11.58 6.21 -9.07
C GLU A 341 -12.34 7.48 -8.66
N HIS A 342 -13.21 8.04 -9.51
CA HIS A 342 -14.02 9.22 -9.16
C HIS A 342 -15.17 8.89 -8.22
N GLY A 343 -15.79 7.71 -8.31
CA GLY A 343 -16.76 7.21 -7.34
C GLY A 343 -16.13 7.05 -5.95
N LEU A 344 -14.93 6.47 -5.88
CA LEU A 344 -14.19 6.34 -4.63
C LEU A 344 -13.76 7.71 -4.06
N LEU A 345 -13.24 8.62 -4.89
CA LEU A 345 -12.93 10.00 -4.46
C LEU A 345 -14.19 10.72 -3.96
N THR A 346 -15.30 10.63 -4.69
CA THR A 346 -16.60 11.20 -4.31
C THR A 346 -17.11 10.57 -3.00
N ALA A 347 -16.93 9.26 -2.81
CA ALA A 347 -17.31 8.58 -1.58
C ALA A 347 -16.45 9.03 -0.39
N LEU A 348 -15.15 9.22 -0.60
CA LEU A 348 -14.23 9.75 0.43
C LEU A 348 -14.62 11.16 0.85
N GLU A 349 -15.09 11.99 -0.08
CA GLU A 349 -15.57 13.35 0.16
C GLU A 349 -17.01 13.43 0.68
N THR A 350 -17.79 12.35 0.53
CA THR A 350 -19.19 12.29 0.94
C THR A 350 -19.31 12.29 2.46
N LYS A 351 -19.64 13.47 3.01
CA LYS A 351 -19.92 13.69 4.43
C LYS A 351 -21.41 13.91 4.67
N GLN A 352 -21.86 13.56 5.87
CA GLN A 352 -23.23 13.82 6.30
C GLN A 352 -23.42 15.33 6.57
N GLY A 353 -24.46 15.91 5.98
CA GLY A 353 -24.86 17.30 6.24
C GLY A 353 -25.47 17.49 7.64
N ARG A 354 -25.42 18.71 8.18
CA ARG A 354 -25.93 19.04 9.53
C ARG A 354 -27.40 18.70 9.76
N GLN A 355 -28.23 18.85 8.73
CA GLN A 355 -29.68 18.60 8.77
C GLN A 355 -30.07 17.33 8.02
N GLU A 356 -29.11 16.59 7.48
CA GLU A 356 -29.35 15.43 6.65
C GLU A 356 -29.63 14.19 7.51
N THR A 357 -30.65 13.42 7.14
CA THR A 357 -30.94 12.16 7.83
C THR A 357 -29.85 11.12 7.56
N PRO A 358 -29.53 10.26 8.54
CA PRO A 358 -28.57 9.18 8.35
C PRO A 358 -28.88 8.28 7.16
N GLN A 359 -30.16 8.04 6.88
CA GLN A 359 -30.60 7.25 5.73
C GLN A 359 -30.28 7.91 4.39
N ALA A 360 -30.52 9.22 4.26
CA ALA A 360 -30.23 9.96 3.04
C ALA A 360 -28.72 10.00 2.78
N TYR A 361 -27.94 10.28 3.82
CA TYR A 361 -26.49 10.24 3.77
C TYR A 361 -25.95 8.86 3.35
N TYR A 362 -26.45 7.80 3.98
CA TYR A 362 -26.06 6.43 3.66
C TYR A 362 -26.34 6.08 2.20
N ASN A 363 -27.50 6.45 1.67
CA ASN A 363 -27.84 6.17 0.27
C ASN A 363 -26.89 6.89 -0.69
N ARG A 364 -26.53 8.15 -0.42
CA ARG A 364 -25.53 8.89 -1.23
C ARG A 364 -24.16 8.24 -1.16
N LEU A 365 -23.72 7.85 0.04
CA LEU A 365 -22.43 7.20 0.23
C LEU A 365 -22.39 5.83 -0.47
N ARG A 366 -23.43 5.02 -0.33
CA ARG A 366 -23.56 3.72 -1.00
C ARG A 366 -23.49 3.88 -2.51
N GLN A 367 -24.23 4.85 -3.06
CA GLN A 367 -24.23 5.14 -4.49
C GLN A 367 -22.86 5.64 -4.98
N ALA A 368 -22.19 6.51 -4.22
CA ALA A 368 -20.85 6.98 -4.57
C ALA A 368 -19.80 5.86 -4.49
N TYR A 369 -19.87 5.01 -3.47
CA TYR A 369 -18.84 3.99 -3.19
C TYR A 369 -18.99 2.73 -4.06
N PHE A 370 -20.22 2.28 -4.30
CA PHE A 370 -20.49 1.05 -5.06
C PHE A 370 -21.04 1.30 -6.47
N GLY A 371 -21.43 2.54 -6.82
CA GLY A 371 -22.02 2.83 -8.13
C GLY A 371 -23.27 1.98 -8.39
N ALA A 372 -23.30 1.33 -9.56
CA ALA A 372 -24.33 0.39 -9.98
C ALA A 372 -24.12 -1.06 -9.46
N HIS A 373 -23.11 -1.30 -8.61
CA HIS A 373 -22.84 -2.65 -8.11
C HIS A 373 -23.80 -3.06 -6.99
N ASN A 374 -24.47 -4.20 -7.20
CA ASN A 374 -25.41 -4.77 -6.23
C ASN A 374 -25.16 -6.29 -6.00
N LYS A 375 -23.92 -6.65 -5.66
CA LYS A 375 -23.60 -8.04 -5.25
C LYS A 375 -24.00 -8.25 -3.77
N PRO A 376 -24.48 -9.45 -3.40
CA PRO A 376 -24.67 -9.78 -2.00
C PRO A 376 -23.35 -9.62 -1.25
N ASP A 377 -23.41 -9.05 -0.04
CA ASP A 377 -22.29 -8.82 0.89
C ASP A 377 -21.31 -7.67 0.58
N LEU A 378 -21.50 -6.89 -0.49
CA LEU A 378 -20.62 -5.73 -0.77
C LEU A 378 -20.59 -4.73 0.39
N GLU A 379 -21.73 -4.50 1.01
CA GLU A 379 -21.88 -3.52 2.08
C GLU A 379 -21.30 -3.98 3.42
N GLU A 380 -20.90 -5.26 3.52
CA GLU A 380 -20.20 -5.79 4.68
C GLU A 380 -18.69 -5.58 4.63
N ASP A 381 -18.18 -4.94 3.57
CA ASP A 381 -16.80 -4.48 3.49
C ASP A 381 -16.44 -3.54 4.66
N VAL A 382 -15.28 -3.80 5.27
CA VAL A 382 -14.81 -3.06 6.44
C VAL A 382 -14.43 -1.62 6.10
N ASN A 383 -13.93 -1.37 4.89
CA ASN A 383 -13.54 -0.03 4.47
C ASN A 383 -14.78 0.84 4.25
N PHE A 384 -15.82 0.31 3.61
CA PHE A 384 -17.10 0.98 3.47
C PHE A 384 -17.75 1.30 4.83
N LYS A 385 -17.84 0.30 5.74
CA LYS A 385 -18.37 0.51 7.09
C LYS A 385 -17.57 1.55 7.89
N SER A 386 -16.25 1.55 7.75
CA SER A 386 -15.38 2.52 8.40
C SER A 386 -15.56 3.93 7.83
N LEU A 387 -15.72 4.03 6.51
CA LEU A 387 -15.97 5.30 5.82
C LEU A 387 -17.33 5.90 6.21
N PHE A 388 -18.37 5.07 6.27
CA PHE A 388 -19.71 5.45 6.73
C PHE A 388 -19.68 6.09 8.12
N LEU A 389 -18.96 5.49 9.08
CA LEU A 389 -18.87 6.02 10.44
C LEU A 389 -18.00 7.28 10.52
N LYS A 390 -16.87 7.30 9.81
CA LYS A 390 -15.91 8.42 9.82
C LYS A 390 -16.51 9.72 9.28
N ASN A 391 -17.38 9.60 8.28
CA ASN A 391 -17.93 10.75 7.56
C ASN A 391 -19.29 11.23 8.12
N LEU A 392 -19.73 10.71 9.26
CA LEU A 392 -20.90 11.21 9.98
C LEU A 392 -20.69 12.64 10.51
N HIS A 393 -21.78 13.38 10.63
CA HIS A 393 -21.75 14.73 11.18
C HIS A 393 -21.34 14.66 12.67
N PRO A 394 -20.48 15.56 13.19
CA PRO A 394 -20.03 15.52 14.58
C PRO A 394 -21.15 15.44 15.61
N GLY A 395 -22.28 16.10 15.34
CA GLY A 395 -23.47 16.04 16.20
C GLY A 395 -24.10 14.64 16.30
N VAL A 396 -23.99 13.81 15.28
CA VAL A 396 -24.46 12.41 15.28
C VAL A 396 -23.37 11.50 15.83
N SER A 397 -22.12 11.69 15.38
CA SER A 397 -20.96 10.91 15.81
C SER A 397 -20.73 10.97 17.32
N HIS A 398 -20.92 12.13 17.95
CA HIS A 398 -20.77 12.29 19.40
C HIS A 398 -21.73 11.38 20.20
N HIS A 399 -22.93 11.11 19.67
CA HIS A 399 -23.95 10.28 20.32
C HIS A 399 -23.80 8.78 20.05
N LEU A 400 -22.87 8.36 19.17
CA LEU A 400 -22.58 6.95 18.87
C LEU A 400 -21.62 6.31 19.89
N GLY A 401 -20.73 7.10 20.50
CA GLY A 401 -19.75 6.63 21.49
C GLY A 401 -18.85 5.50 20.97
N VAL A 402 -18.29 4.69 21.88
CA VAL A 402 -17.43 3.51 21.56
C VAL A 402 -18.24 2.32 21.02
N MET A 403 -19.57 2.43 20.94
CA MET A 403 -20.44 1.31 20.61
C MET A 403 -20.50 0.98 19.11
N ALA A 404 -20.11 1.91 18.24
CA ALA A 404 -20.09 1.68 16.80
C ALA A 404 -18.73 1.12 16.36
N CYS A 405 -18.71 -0.12 15.86
CA CYS A 405 -17.49 -0.79 15.41
C CYS A 405 -17.67 -1.38 14.01
N SER A 406 -16.85 -0.94 13.05
CA SER A 406 -16.91 -1.40 11.66
C SER A 406 -16.54 -2.87 11.47
N HIS A 407 -15.83 -3.48 12.44
CA HIS A 407 -15.33 -4.86 12.34
C HIS A 407 -16.26 -5.90 12.96
N SER A 408 -17.09 -5.51 13.94
CA SER A 408 -17.94 -6.46 14.70
C SER A 408 -19.43 -6.31 14.40
N MET A 409 -19.84 -5.23 13.72
CA MET A 409 -21.24 -4.93 13.44
C MET A 409 -21.54 -5.02 11.94
N THR A 410 -22.77 -5.42 11.63
CA THR A 410 -23.30 -5.39 10.26
C THR A 410 -23.67 -3.97 9.85
N ILE A 411 -23.73 -3.71 8.55
CA ILE A 411 -24.10 -2.38 8.05
C ILE A 411 -25.48 -1.96 8.53
N GLN A 412 -26.42 -2.91 8.64
CA GLN A 412 -27.77 -2.65 9.14
C GLN A 412 -27.76 -2.21 10.61
N GLN A 413 -26.98 -2.89 11.46
CA GLN A 413 -26.86 -2.51 12.87
C GLN A 413 -26.24 -1.12 13.03
N LEU A 414 -25.25 -0.78 12.20
CA LEU A 414 -24.63 0.55 12.19
C LEU A 414 -25.65 1.63 11.77
N ARG A 415 -26.47 1.38 10.74
CA ARG A 415 -27.53 2.31 10.32
C ARG A 415 -28.56 2.58 11.42
N ASP A 416 -29.01 1.52 12.09
CA ASP A 416 -30.00 1.63 13.17
C ASP A 416 -29.45 2.43 14.36
N LEU A 417 -28.17 2.23 14.71
CA LEU A 417 -27.50 3.03 15.74
C LEU A 417 -27.36 4.50 15.34
N THR A 418 -26.93 4.78 14.11
CA THR A 418 -26.77 6.15 13.61
C THR A 418 -28.10 6.89 13.56
N GLN A 419 -29.19 6.20 13.20
CA GLN A 419 -30.53 6.78 13.22
C GLN A 419 -31.00 7.13 14.65
N LYS A 420 -30.72 6.25 15.63
CA LYS A 420 -31.00 6.54 17.05
C LYS A 420 -30.17 7.73 17.55
N ALA A 421 -28.89 7.80 17.17
CA ALA A 421 -27.99 8.90 17.54
C ALA A 421 -28.47 10.25 16.96
N TYR A 422 -28.88 10.28 15.69
CA TYR A 422 -29.44 11.47 15.05
C TYR A 422 -30.74 11.95 15.73
N ASN A 423 -31.63 11.02 16.09
CA ASN A 423 -32.86 11.36 16.81
C ASN A 423 -32.56 11.97 18.19
N LYS A 424 -31.56 11.43 18.92
CA LYS A 424 -31.10 12.01 20.19
C LYS A 424 -30.51 13.41 20.01
N GLN A 425 -29.68 13.61 18.97
CA GLN A 425 -29.13 14.92 18.64
C GLN A 425 -30.26 15.94 18.38
N LYS A 426 -31.29 15.54 17.64
CA LYS A 426 -32.45 16.40 17.33
C LYS A 426 -33.32 16.72 18.55
N MET A 427 -33.31 15.86 19.57
CA MET A 427 -33.97 16.12 20.85
C MET A 427 -33.13 17.02 21.79
N ALA A 428 -31.82 17.13 21.55
CA ALA A 428 -30.88 17.89 22.35
C ALA A 428 -30.47 19.25 21.73
N SER A 429 -30.82 19.50 20.46
CA SER A 429 -30.72 20.80 19.76
C SER A 429 -32.04 21.53 19.83
#